data_AF-A0A662MKA9-F1
#
_entry.id   AF-A0A662MKA9-F1
#
_cell.length_a   1.000
_cell.length_b   1.000
_cell.length_c   1.000
_cell.angle_alpha   90.00
_cell.angle_beta   90.00
_cell.angle_gamma   90.00
#
_symmetry.space_group_name_H-M   'P 1'
#
loop_
_entity.id
_entity.type
_entity.pdbx_description
1 polymer ?
#
loop_
_entity_poly.entity_id
_entity_poly.type
_entity_poly.pdbx_seq_one_letter_code
_entity_poly.pdbx_strand_id
1 'polypeptide(L)'
;MSYDEIKEFRGRKYSGMRIGAVHRWSYPDGRWWERKITPNRWEFTFTSTKERLRHAPEGSGAKPGTEYHWLIIADQRVRKLDEDRYSTVMFGRKFKVGHKRPTWRGFSYIYPEQPSYKELVISYLREVIEELEGMNEEEIAEYIGRFQPTLPTEMRAPPPLKLLKRESCISP
;
A
#
# COMPACT_ATOMS: atom_id res chain seq x y z
N MET A 1 19.53 -16.78 2.74
CA MET A 1 18.87 -16.25 3.96
C MET A 1 17.44 -16.76 4.00
N SER A 2 17.05 -17.38 5.11
CA SER A 2 15.70 -17.93 5.30
C SER A 2 14.68 -16.81 5.58
N TYR A 3 13.40 -17.04 5.26
CA TYR A 3 12.32 -16.09 5.52
C TYR A 3 12.20 -15.75 7.02
N ASP A 4 12.34 -16.76 7.88
CA ASP A 4 12.22 -16.64 9.34
C ASP A 4 13.52 -16.18 10.03
N GLU A 5 14.60 -16.00 9.29
CA GLU A 5 15.89 -15.54 9.82
C GLU A 5 15.78 -14.11 10.37
N ILE A 6 16.27 -13.91 11.60
CA ILE A 6 16.35 -12.60 12.25
C ILE A 6 17.42 -11.77 11.55
N LYS A 7 17.05 -10.57 11.13
CA LYS A 7 17.86 -9.57 10.42
C LYS A 7 17.96 -8.32 11.28
N GLU A 8 18.89 -7.42 10.97
CA GLU A 8 19.06 -6.15 11.68
C GLU A 8 19.00 -4.97 10.71
N PHE A 9 18.37 -3.88 11.14
CA PHE A 9 18.36 -2.61 10.42
C PHE A 9 18.32 -1.45 11.42
N ARG A 10 19.32 -0.56 11.36
CA ARG A 10 19.45 0.60 12.28
C ARG A 10 19.28 0.19 13.76
N GLY A 11 19.93 -0.90 14.17
CA GLY A 11 19.87 -1.42 15.54
C GLY A 11 18.57 -2.16 15.91
N ARG A 12 17.58 -2.25 15.00
CA ARG A 12 16.32 -2.96 15.23
C ARG A 12 16.34 -4.33 14.55
N LYS A 13 16.03 -5.38 15.31
CA LYS A 13 15.89 -6.75 14.80
C LYS A 13 14.52 -6.95 14.13
N TYR A 14 14.50 -7.62 12.98
CA TYR A 14 13.27 -7.90 12.22
C TYR A 14 13.33 -9.27 11.52
N SER A 15 12.20 -9.80 11.08
CA SER A 15 12.12 -11.05 10.30
C SER A 15 11.19 -10.89 9.09
N GLY A 16 11.23 -11.85 8.15
CA GLY A 16 10.52 -11.78 6.89
C GLY A 16 11.35 -11.18 5.75
N MET A 17 10.70 -10.40 4.88
CA MET A 17 11.33 -9.79 3.71
C MET A 17 12.45 -8.82 4.08
N ARG A 18 13.53 -8.82 3.28
CA ARG A 18 14.56 -7.76 3.36
C ARG A 18 13.97 -6.38 3.05
N ILE A 19 14.49 -5.35 3.70
CA ILE A 19 14.14 -3.95 3.42
C ILE A 19 14.47 -3.61 1.97
N GLY A 20 13.59 -2.85 1.30
CA GLY A 20 13.68 -2.51 -0.12
C GLY A 20 13.17 -3.59 -1.09
N ALA A 21 12.87 -4.82 -0.63
CA ALA A 21 12.24 -5.81 -1.49
C ALA A 21 10.77 -5.48 -1.74
N VAL A 22 10.31 -5.79 -2.96
CA VAL A 22 8.97 -5.44 -3.43
C VAL A 22 8.14 -6.71 -3.58
N HIS A 23 6.93 -6.70 -3.03
CA HIS A 23 5.90 -7.65 -3.42
C HIS A 23 4.89 -6.97 -4.33
N ARG A 24 4.44 -7.71 -5.35
CA ARG A 24 3.29 -7.33 -6.18
C ARG A 24 2.19 -8.35 -6.02
N TRP A 25 0.99 -7.86 -5.76
CA TRP A 25 -0.18 -8.67 -5.45
C TRP A 25 -1.35 -8.25 -6.32
N SER A 26 -2.15 -9.23 -6.74
CA SER A 26 -3.49 -9.02 -7.28
C SER A 26 -4.53 -9.25 -6.18
N TYR A 27 -5.64 -8.54 -6.29
CA TYR A 27 -6.84 -8.69 -5.47
C TYR A 27 -8.05 -8.85 -6.43
N PRO A 28 -8.18 -10.01 -7.09
CA PRO A 28 -9.05 -10.18 -8.26
C PRO A 28 -10.54 -10.04 -7.95
N ASP A 29 -10.94 -10.35 -6.72
CA ASP A 29 -12.32 -10.32 -6.21
C ASP A 29 -12.52 -9.20 -5.17
N GLY A 30 -11.75 -8.11 -5.29
CA GLY A 30 -11.79 -6.98 -4.37
C GLY A 30 -13.18 -6.36 -4.25
N ARG A 31 -13.76 -6.42 -3.03
CA ARG A 31 -15.03 -5.77 -2.69
C ARG A 31 -14.80 -4.70 -1.65
N TRP A 32 -15.29 -3.50 -1.95
CA TRP A 32 -15.25 -2.34 -1.07
C TRP A 32 -16.65 -2.04 -0.55
N TRP A 33 -16.81 -2.05 0.76
CA TRP A 33 -18.04 -1.70 1.44
C TRP A 33 -17.77 -0.55 2.39
N GLU A 34 -18.61 0.48 2.38
CA GLU A 34 -18.47 1.61 3.28
C GLU A 34 -19.81 2.13 3.79
N ARG A 35 -19.76 2.73 4.97
CA ARG A 35 -20.92 3.31 5.65
C ARG A 35 -20.53 4.64 6.25
N LYS A 36 -21.28 5.69 5.91
CA LYS A 36 -21.12 7.01 6.53
C LYS A 36 -21.60 6.95 7.98
N ILE A 37 -20.74 7.32 8.91
CA ILE A 37 -21.05 7.34 10.35
C ILE A 37 -21.31 8.77 10.82
N THR A 38 -20.47 9.71 10.39
CA THR A 38 -20.61 11.14 10.66
C THR A 38 -20.24 11.96 9.42
N PRO A 39 -20.42 13.30 9.40
CA PRO A 39 -20.12 14.11 8.21
C PRO A 39 -18.75 13.84 7.58
N ASN A 40 -17.72 13.64 8.43
CA ASN A 40 -16.33 13.44 8.02
C ASN A 40 -15.78 12.05 8.40
N ARG A 41 -16.63 11.09 8.78
CA ARG A 41 -16.19 9.74 9.15
C ARG A 41 -17.00 8.67 8.43
N TRP A 42 -16.27 7.78 7.79
CA TRP A 42 -16.78 6.57 7.19
C TRP A 42 -16.09 5.37 7.83
N GLU A 43 -16.82 4.28 7.95
CA GLU A 43 -16.25 2.97 8.20
C GLU A 43 -16.24 2.22 6.89
N PHE A 44 -15.14 1.53 6.58
CA PHE A 44 -15.04 0.73 5.37
C PHE A 44 -14.47 -0.64 5.67
N THR A 45 -14.77 -1.58 4.78
CA THR A 45 -14.23 -2.94 4.77
C THR A 45 -13.86 -3.28 3.34
N PHE A 46 -12.64 -3.79 3.17
CA PHE A 46 -12.16 -4.35 1.92
C PHE A 46 -11.93 -5.85 2.09
N THR A 47 -12.51 -6.67 1.21
CA THR A 47 -12.32 -8.12 1.21
C THR A 47 -11.89 -8.59 -0.16
N SER A 48 -10.94 -9.52 -0.18
CA SER A 48 -10.45 -10.16 -1.40
C SER A 48 -9.55 -11.33 -1.05
N THR A 49 -9.51 -12.33 -1.91
CA THR A 49 -8.34 -13.20 -2.04
C THR A 49 -7.12 -12.40 -2.50
N LYS A 50 -5.94 -12.77 -2.02
CA LYS A 50 -4.70 -12.05 -2.31
C LYS A 50 -3.68 -12.97 -2.97
N GLU A 51 -3.34 -12.67 -4.21
CA GLU A 51 -2.55 -13.56 -5.06
C GLU A 51 -1.23 -12.90 -5.48
N ARG A 52 -0.13 -13.66 -5.49
CA ARG A 52 1.14 -13.12 -5.97
C ARG A 52 1.08 -12.98 -7.48
N LEU A 53 1.55 -11.85 -8.00
CA LEU A 53 1.73 -11.71 -9.46
C LEU A 53 2.87 -12.57 -10.01
N ARG A 54 3.73 -13.11 -9.14
CA ARG A 54 4.83 -14.01 -9.50
C ARG A 54 4.95 -15.11 -8.45
N HIS A 55 5.23 -16.33 -8.89
CA HIS A 55 5.45 -17.44 -7.99
C HIS A 55 6.55 -17.13 -6.96
N ALA A 56 6.31 -17.55 -5.73
CA ALA A 56 7.33 -17.46 -4.69
C ALA A 56 8.45 -18.48 -5.00
N PRO A 57 9.72 -18.17 -4.68
CA PRO A 57 10.77 -19.16 -4.69
C PRO A 57 10.40 -20.40 -3.87
N GLU A 58 10.86 -21.57 -4.29
CA GLU A 58 10.61 -22.82 -3.56
C GLU A 58 11.15 -22.74 -2.13
N GLY A 59 10.40 -23.29 -1.17
CA GLY A 59 10.73 -23.23 0.26
C GLY A 59 10.64 -21.83 0.90
N SER A 60 10.15 -20.81 0.19
CA SER A 60 10.00 -19.45 0.71
C SER A 60 8.57 -19.12 1.17
N GLY A 61 8.46 -18.11 2.03
CA GLY A 61 7.19 -17.60 2.52
C GLY A 61 6.72 -18.24 3.81
N ALA A 62 5.54 -17.80 4.25
CA ALA A 62 4.93 -18.27 5.48
C ALA A 62 4.21 -19.60 5.26
N LYS A 63 4.13 -20.44 6.29
CA LYS A 63 3.40 -21.71 6.24
C LYS A 63 1.89 -21.46 6.05
N PRO A 64 1.15 -22.33 5.35
CA PRO A 64 -0.31 -22.27 5.29
C PRO A 64 -0.93 -22.20 6.69
N GLY A 65 -1.98 -21.39 6.85
CA GLY A 65 -2.59 -21.08 8.15
C GLY A 65 -1.88 -19.99 8.95
N THR A 66 -0.81 -19.37 8.42
CA THR A 66 -0.20 -18.19 9.05
C THR A 66 -1.07 -16.96 8.79
N GLU A 67 -1.40 -16.23 9.86
CA GLU A 67 -2.17 -14.99 9.78
C GLU A 67 -1.27 -13.79 10.08
N TYR A 68 -1.55 -12.66 9.43
CA TYR A 68 -0.86 -11.41 9.67
C TYR A 68 -1.86 -10.29 9.91
N HIS A 69 -1.57 -9.47 10.91
CA HIS A 69 -2.33 -8.26 11.22
C HIS A 69 -1.46 -7.05 10.92
N TRP A 70 -1.97 -6.19 10.05
CA TRP A 70 -1.32 -4.95 9.63
C TRP A 70 -2.21 -3.75 9.94
N LEU A 71 -1.62 -2.68 10.47
CA LEU A 71 -2.23 -1.35 10.50
C LEU A 71 -1.88 -0.66 9.18
N ILE A 72 -2.89 -0.15 8.48
CA ILE A 72 -2.72 0.66 7.27
C ILE A 72 -3.17 2.07 7.61
N ILE A 73 -2.28 3.04 7.42
CA ILE A 73 -2.59 4.47 7.47
C ILE A 73 -2.42 4.95 6.04
N ALA A 74 -3.54 5.29 5.40
CA ALA A 74 -3.55 5.56 3.98
C ALA A 74 -4.55 6.65 3.60
N ASP A 75 -4.15 7.38 2.57
CA ASP A 75 -5.01 8.27 1.81
C ASP A 75 -5.68 7.48 0.70
N GLN A 76 -6.94 7.80 0.43
CA GLN A 76 -7.63 7.35 -0.78
C GLN A 76 -7.92 8.56 -1.65
N ARG A 77 -7.56 8.47 -2.93
CA ARG A 77 -7.93 9.45 -3.95
C ARG A 77 -8.83 8.80 -4.98
N VAL A 78 -9.94 9.48 -5.23
CA VAL A 78 -10.95 9.05 -6.18
C VAL A 78 -11.15 10.11 -7.25
N ARG A 79 -11.39 9.66 -8.48
CA ARG A 79 -11.79 10.52 -9.60
C ARG A 79 -12.99 9.87 -10.28
N LYS A 80 -14.10 10.62 -10.37
CA LYS A 80 -15.26 10.22 -11.14
C LYS A 80 -14.89 10.16 -12.63
N LEU A 81 -15.23 9.06 -13.27
CA LEU A 81 -14.98 8.83 -14.70
C LEU A 81 -16.27 9.05 -15.50
N ASP A 82 -17.38 8.50 -15.01
CA ASP A 82 -18.72 8.61 -15.57
C ASP A 82 -19.78 8.43 -14.45
N GLU A 83 -21.05 8.18 -14.79
CA GLU A 83 -22.17 8.07 -13.84
C GLU A 83 -21.87 7.12 -12.68
N ASP A 84 -21.34 5.94 -12.98
CA ASP A 84 -21.18 4.82 -12.05
C ASP A 84 -19.72 4.40 -11.81
N ARG A 85 -18.76 4.98 -12.54
CA ARG A 85 -17.34 4.56 -12.46
C ARG A 85 -16.45 5.62 -11.86
N TYR A 86 -15.58 5.18 -10.96
CA TYR A 86 -14.55 5.98 -10.32
C TYR A 86 -13.21 5.26 -10.41
N SER A 87 -12.14 5.96 -10.77
CA SER A 87 -10.78 5.45 -10.55
C SER A 87 -10.40 5.72 -9.11
N THR A 88 -9.87 4.73 -8.42
CA THR A 88 -9.44 4.83 -7.02
C THR A 88 -7.97 4.44 -6.87
N VAL A 89 -7.25 5.20 -6.05
CA VAL A 89 -5.88 4.89 -5.63
C VAL A 89 -5.82 5.04 -4.11
N MET A 90 -5.32 4.02 -3.44
CA MET A 90 -4.98 4.07 -2.02
C MET A 90 -3.47 4.00 -1.86
N PHE A 91 -2.90 4.91 -1.08
CA PHE A 91 -1.47 4.97 -0.83
C PHE A 91 -1.21 5.36 0.62
N GLY A 92 -0.09 4.92 1.16
CA GLY A 92 0.29 5.23 2.53
C GLY A 92 1.25 4.21 3.11
N ARG A 93 1.18 4.07 4.43
CA ARG A 93 2.10 3.26 5.22
C ARG A 93 1.40 2.01 5.75
N LYS A 94 2.17 0.93 5.86
CA LYS A 94 1.68 -0.37 6.32
C LYS A 94 2.60 -0.93 7.40
N PHE A 95 2.09 -1.03 8.62
CA PHE A 95 2.85 -1.43 9.80
C PHE A 95 2.43 -2.82 10.27
N LYS A 96 3.40 -3.67 10.65
CA LYS A 96 3.09 -4.99 11.19
C LYS A 96 2.64 -4.83 12.64
N VAL A 97 1.38 -5.14 12.91
CA VAL A 97 0.84 -5.15 14.28
C VAL A 97 1.08 -6.51 14.91
N GLY A 98 0.89 -7.59 14.14
CA GLY A 98 1.14 -8.92 14.67
C GLY A 98 1.14 -10.00 13.62
N HIS A 99 1.47 -11.20 14.06
CA HIS A 99 1.30 -12.42 13.29
C HIS A 99 0.85 -13.56 14.21
N LYS A 100 0.20 -14.55 13.64
CA LYS A 100 -0.19 -15.78 14.32
C LYS A 100 0.29 -16.96 13.50
N ARG A 101 1.09 -17.82 14.13
CA ARG A 101 1.54 -19.07 13.50
C ARG A 101 0.38 -20.08 13.51
N PRO A 102 0.39 -21.09 12.62
CA PRO A 102 -0.72 -22.04 12.50
C PRO A 102 -1.09 -22.74 13.81
N THR A 103 -0.12 -23.00 14.68
CA THR A 103 -0.30 -23.70 15.97
C THR A 103 -0.49 -22.76 17.16
N TRP A 104 -0.44 -21.43 16.96
CA TRP A 104 -0.54 -20.46 18.04
C TRP A 104 -2.00 -20.22 18.44
N ARG A 105 -2.24 -20.08 19.74
CA ARG A 105 -3.58 -19.79 20.29
C ARG A 105 -4.08 -18.39 19.93
N GLY A 106 -3.18 -17.45 19.64
CA GLY A 106 -3.55 -16.10 19.21
C GLY A 106 -2.41 -15.34 18.56
N PHE A 107 -2.64 -14.07 18.28
CA PHE A 107 -1.66 -13.17 17.66
C PHE A 107 -0.49 -12.88 18.59
N SER A 108 0.66 -12.56 18.02
CA SER A 108 1.91 -12.28 18.76
C SER A 108 1.75 -11.27 19.91
N TYR A 109 0.86 -10.28 19.79
CA TYR A 109 0.64 -9.24 20.81
C TYR A 109 -0.23 -9.68 22.00
N ILE A 110 -0.64 -10.96 22.09
CA ILE A 110 -1.29 -11.50 23.30
C ILE A 110 -0.28 -12.05 24.32
N TYR A 111 0.97 -12.26 23.91
CA TYR A 111 2.01 -12.85 24.75
C TYR A 111 2.71 -11.75 25.56
N PRO A 112 2.91 -11.91 26.88
CA PRO A 112 3.42 -10.84 27.76
C PRO A 112 4.80 -10.29 27.38
N GLU A 113 5.62 -11.07 26.69
CA GLU A 113 6.97 -10.69 26.28
C GLU A 113 6.98 -9.82 25.00
N GLN A 114 5.81 -9.54 24.42
CA GLN A 114 5.64 -8.74 23.22
C GLN A 114 4.81 -7.49 23.54
N PRO A 115 5.08 -6.35 22.87
CA PRO A 115 4.21 -5.18 22.97
C PRO A 115 2.77 -5.51 22.60
N SER A 116 1.83 -4.96 23.36
CA SER A 116 0.40 -5.13 23.10
C SER A 116 -0.03 -4.43 21.81
N TYR A 117 -1.22 -4.80 21.30
CA TYR A 117 -1.84 -4.11 20.17
C TYR A 117 -1.88 -2.59 20.35
N LYS A 118 -2.31 -2.14 21.55
CA LYS A 118 -2.47 -0.72 21.86
C LYS A 118 -1.12 0.00 21.83
N GLU A 119 -0.09 -0.56 22.45
CA GLU A 119 1.25 0.04 22.47
C GLU A 119 1.84 0.16 21.05
N LEU A 120 1.69 -0.88 20.22
CA LEU A 120 2.16 -0.87 18.84
C LEU A 120 1.42 0.16 17.99
N VAL A 121 0.09 0.21 18.06
CA VAL A 121 -0.69 1.16 17.26
C VAL A 121 -0.38 2.60 17.67
N ILE A 122 -0.28 2.88 18.98
CA ILE A 122 0.08 4.21 19.46
C ILE A 122 1.49 4.59 19.01
N SER A 123 2.47 3.68 19.07
CA SER A 123 3.83 3.99 18.64
C SER A 123 3.90 4.29 17.14
N TYR A 124 3.22 3.51 16.29
CA TYR A 124 3.16 3.79 14.86
C TYR A 124 2.44 5.09 14.53
N LEU A 125 1.36 5.43 15.24
CA LEU A 125 0.67 6.71 15.04
C LEU A 125 1.56 7.89 15.44
N ARG A 126 2.32 7.78 16.53
CA ARG A 126 3.29 8.80 16.94
C ARG A 126 4.41 8.96 15.91
N GLU A 127 4.94 7.86 15.38
CA GLU A 127 5.93 7.88 14.30
C GLU A 127 5.39 8.64 13.08
N VAL A 128 4.14 8.37 12.66
CA VAL A 128 3.52 9.10 11.55
C VAL A 128 3.31 10.58 11.87
N ILE A 129 2.90 10.92 13.09
CA ILE A 129 2.73 12.32 13.51
C ILE A 129 4.06 13.06 13.47
N GLU A 130 5.11 12.49 14.07
CA GLU A 130 6.45 13.08 14.08
C GLU A 130 7.00 13.28 12.66
N GLU A 131 6.80 12.30 11.77
CA GLU A 131 7.15 12.44 10.35
C GLU A 131 6.40 13.60 9.70
N LEU A 132 5.10 13.77 9.96
CA LEU A 132 4.29 14.85 9.38
C LEU A 132 4.66 16.22 9.94
N GLU A 133 4.91 16.32 11.24
CA GLU A 133 5.33 17.56 11.90
C GLU A 133 6.71 18.03 11.42
N GLY A 134 7.57 17.10 11.00
CA GLY A 134 8.90 17.40 10.45
C GLY A 134 8.92 17.78 8.98
N MET A 135 7.83 17.56 8.23
CA MET A 135 7.78 17.86 6.79
C MET A 135 7.53 19.35 6.53
N ASN A 136 8.27 19.91 5.56
CA ASN A 136 7.97 21.24 5.03
C ASN A 136 6.89 21.20 3.94
N GLU A 137 6.44 22.37 3.47
CA GLU A 137 5.38 22.48 2.46
C GLU A 137 5.70 21.78 1.12
N GLU A 138 6.96 21.81 0.68
CA GLU A 138 7.39 21.14 -0.56
C GLU A 138 7.35 19.62 -0.41
N GLU A 139 7.81 19.10 0.73
CA GLU A 139 7.77 17.67 1.06
C GLU A 139 6.33 17.16 1.21
N ILE A 140 5.45 17.96 1.83
CA ILE A 140 4.02 17.68 1.90
C ILE A 140 3.43 17.64 0.49
N ALA A 141 3.72 18.64 -0.34
CA ALA A 141 3.25 18.70 -1.73
C ALA A 141 3.72 17.49 -2.56
N GLU A 142 4.97 17.06 -2.37
CA GLU A 142 5.49 15.85 -3.02
C GLU A 142 4.79 14.59 -2.50
N TYR A 143 4.67 14.43 -1.18
CA TYR A 143 4.03 13.27 -0.54
C TYR A 143 2.59 13.10 -1.04
N ILE A 144 1.79 14.17 -1.03
CA ILE A 144 0.42 14.13 -1.56
C ILE A 144 0.42 14.01 -3.08
N GLY A 145 1.45 14.48 -3.79
CA GLY A 145 1.55 14.47 -5.24
C GLY A 145 1.83 13.09 -5.84
N ARG A 146 2.55 12.21 -5.13
CA ARG A 146 3.07 10.92 -5.66
C ARG A 146 2.03 9.95 -6.21
N PHE A 147 0.77 10.06 -5.78
CA PHE A 147 -0.25 9.06 -6.07
C PHE A 147 -1.56 9.67 -6.56
N GLN A 148 -1.47 10.46 -7.63
CA GLN A 148 -2.66 10.93 -8.32
C GLN A 148 -3.34 9.76 -9.07
N PRO A 149 -4.69 9.65 -9.01
CA PRO A 149 -5.42 8.72 -9.84
C PRO A 149 -5.18 9.11 -11.31
N THR A 150 -4.36 8.34 -12.02
CA THR A 150 -4.10 8.58 -13.44
C THR A 150 -5.35 8.22 -14.23
N LEU A 151 -5.67 8.98 -15.28
CA LEU A 151 -6.66 8.57 -16.27
C LEU A 151 -6.30 7.17 -16.80
N PRO A 152 -7.28 6.25 -16.90
CA PRO A 152 -7.11 5.01 -17.65
C PRO A 152 -6.53 5.33 -19.02
N THR A 153 -5.60 4.49 -19.51
CA THR A 153 -4.89 4.73 -20.78
C THR A 153 -5.84 5.00 -21.94
N GLU A 154 -7.01 4.36 -21.94
CA GLU A 154 -8.08 4.50 -22.93
C GLU A 154 -8.77 5.88 -22.94
N MET A 155 -8.71 6.61 -21.83
CA MET A 155 -9.31 7.95 -21.68
C MET A 155 -8.28 9.08 -21.82
N ARG A 156 -7.01 8.76 -22.11
CA ARG A 156 -5.99 9.76 -22.41
C ARG A 156 -6.22 10.24 -23.84
N ALA A 157 -6.34 11.55 -24.04
CA ALA A 157 -6.35 12.10 -25.39
C ALA A 157 -5.12 11.59 -26.15
N PRO A 158 -5.26 11.13 -27.41
CA PRO A 158 -4.10 10.74 -28.20
C PRO A 158 -3.15 11.95 -28.29
N PRO A 159 -1.83 11.71 -28.25
CA PRO A 159 -0.87 12.80 -28.41
C PRO A 159 -1.19 13.55 -29.71
N PRO A 160 -1.11 14.89 -29.73
CA PRO A 160 -1.43 15.67 -30.91
C PRO A 160 -0.61 15.11 -32.08
N LEU A 161 -1.30 14.81 -33.20
CA LEU A 161 -0.63 14.41 -34.43
C LEU A 161 0.43 15.48 -34.72
N LYS A 162 1.70 15.10 -34.67
CA LYS A 162 2.76 15.98 -35.15
C LYS A 162 2.40 16.32 -36.59
N LEU A 163 2.09 17.59 -36.88
CA LEU A 163 1.99 18.07 -38.24
C LEU A 163 3.32 17.72 -38.90
N LEU A 164 3.28 16.77 -39.84
CA LEU A 164 4.37 16.56 -40.79
C LEU A 164 4.58 17.91 -41.47
N LYS A 165 5.68 18.59 -41.12
CA LYS A 165 6.17 19.73 -41.88
C LYS A 165 6.35 19.22 -43.31
N ARG A 166 5.49 19.67 -44.22
CA ARG A 166 5.73 19.53 -45.65
C ARG A 166 7.00 20.34 -45.93
N GLU A 167 8.13 19.66 -46.11
CA GLU A 167 9.29 20.28 -46.73
C GLU A 167 8.93 20.49 -48.20
N SER A 168 8.65 21.74 -48.52
CA SER A 168 8.55 22.24 -49.89
C SER A 168 9.94 22.25 -50.50
N CYS A 169 10.28 21.25 -51.30
CA CYS A 169 11.38 21.36 -52.25
C CYS A 169 10.97 22.35 -53.33
N ILE A 170 11.54 23.56 -53.28
CA ILE A 170 11.61 24.48 -54.42
C ILE A 170 12.97 24.25 -55.07
N SER A 171 12.93 23.96 -56.36
CA SER A 171 14.05 23.77 -57.27
C SER A 171 14.90 25.05 -57.44
N PRO A 172 16.05 24.92 -58.09
CA PRO A 172 16.19 25.59 -59.38
C PRO A 172 16.27 24.60 -60.56
#